data_AF-A0A951WBJ6-F1
#
_entry.id   AF-A0A951WBJ6-F1
#
_cell.length_a   1.000
_cell.length_b   1.000
_cell.length_c   1.000
_cell.angle_alpha   90.00
_cell.angle_beta   90.00
_cell.angle_gamma   90.00
#
_symmetry.space_group_name_H-M   'P 1'
#
loop_
_entity.id
_entity.type
_entity.pdbx_description
1 polymer ?
#
loop_
_entity_poly.entity_id
_entity_poly.type
_entity_poly.pdbx_seq_one_letter_code
_entity_poly.pdbx_strand_id
1 'polypeptide(L)'
;MKKIFLGIFIALFAFSCESVKDTAQTQNDPTLEIWEEGISTLSGIITNVVQEKDGQTITLKAKDGIDYSCVISIPNLGKNHEQYREFREGENITFRGNLSNNNRMTVREVLENR
;
A
#
# COMPACT_ATOMS: atom_id res chain seq x y z
N MET A 1 12.69 61.79 5.73
CA MET A 1 12.96 62.16 4.33
C MET A 1 14.35 61.68 3.93
N LYS A 2 14.45 60.62 3.10
CA LYS A 2 15.58 60.37 2.18
C LYS A 2 15.25 59.23 1.21
N LYS A 3 14.88 59.66 0.00
CA LYS A 3 14.95 59.08 -1.36
C LYS A 3 15.63 57.69 -1.46
N ILE A 4 14.93 56.64 -1.88
CA ILE A 4 14.76 56.13 -3.27
C ILE A 4 16.09 55.95 -4.04
N PHE A 5 16.46 54.69 -4.22
CA PHE A 5 17.25 54.10 -5.33
C PHE A 5 16.66 52.69 -5.52
N LEU A 6 15.70 52.48 -6.41
CA LEU A 6 15.87 52.11 -7.84
C LEU A 6 17.11 51.26 -8.13
N GLY A 7 16.88 49.96 -8.28
CA GLY A 7 17.85 48.98 -8.74
C GLY A 7 17.12 47.70 -9.14
N ILE A 8 16.47 47.72 -10.31
CA ILE A 8 16.03 46.53 -11.04
C ILE A 8 17.29 45.77 -11.44
N PHE A 9 17.44 44.54 -10.95
CA PHE A 9 18.40 43.58 -11.46
C PHE A 9 17.64 42.30 -11.82
N ILE A 10 17.20 42.25 -13.07
CA ILE A 10 16.70 41.04 -13.72
C ILE A 10 17.94 40.17 -13.99
N ALA A 11 18.06 39.08 -13.25
CA ALA A 11 18.94 37.97 -13.59
C ALA A 11 18.08 36.79 -14.03
N LEU A 12 17.85 36.72 -15.35
CA LEU A 12 17.44 35.51 -16.05
C LEU A 12 18.61 34.51 -15.95
N PHE A 13 18.55 33.61 -14.97
CA PHE A 13 19.32 32.38 -14.99
C PHE A 13 18.40 31.24 -15.44
N ALA A 14 18.43 30.98 -16.74
CA ALA A 14 18.11 29.66 -17.27
C ALA A 14 19.23 28.71 -16.84
N PHE A 15 19.00 27.94 -15.78
CA PHE A 15 19.80 26.76 -15.48
C PHE A 15 18.98 25.52 -15.83
N SER A 16 19.65 24.68 -16.61
CA SER A 16 19.21 23.43 -17.20
C SER A 16 18.38 22.55 -16.28
N CYS A 17 17.40 21.90 -16.90
CA CYS A 17 16.78 20.68 -16.42
C CYS A 17 17.87 19.60 -16.32
N GLU A 18 18.31 19.28 -15.10
CA GLU A 18 19.11 18.11 -14.82
C GLU A 18 18.25 17.16 -13.99
N SER A 19 18.02 15.98 -14.56
CA SER A 19 17.24 14.90 -13.97
C SER A 19 17.89 14.51 -12.63
N VAL A 20 17.26 14.94 -11.53
CA VAL A 20 17.54 14.43 -10.20
C VAL A 20 17.15 12.96 -10.19
N LYS A 21 18.16 12.09 -10.25
CA LYS A 21 18.04 10.70 -9.84
C LYS A 21 17.74 10.70 -8.34
N ASP A 22 16.65 10.05 -8.00
CA ASP A 22 16.10 9.91 -6.65
C ASP A 22 17.19 9.67 -5.61
N THR A 23 17.43 10.71 -4.81
CA THR A 23 18.17 10.60 -3.56
C THR A 23 17.18 10.15 -2.50
N ALA A 24 17.44 8.94 -1.99
CA ALA A 24 16.80 8.34 -0.86
C ALA A 24 16.56 9.34 0.28
N GLN A 25 15.29 9.68 0.47
CA GLN A 25 14.73 10.07 1.76
C GLN A 25 13.41 9.31 1.92
N THR A 26 13.14 8.91 3.17
CA THR A 26 11.83 8.64 3.81
C THR A 26 11.98 7.37 4.66
N GLN A 27 12.29 7.51 5.96
CA GLN A 27 11.33 7.65 7.07
C GLN A 27 10.43 6.43 7.20
N ASN A 28 10.40 5.87 8.41
CA ASN A 28 9.53 4.78 8.86
C ASN A 28 8.12 4.84 8.26
N ASP A 29 7.91 4.09 7.19
CA ASP A 29 6.66 3.94 6.44
C ASP A 29 6.15 2.51 6.71
N PRO A 30 4.87 2.29 7.10
CA PRO A 30 4.33 0.94 7.18
C PRO A 30 4.43 0.28 5.80
N THR A 31 5.38 -0.65 5.69
CA THR A 31 5.91 -1.22 4.45
C THR A 31 4.83 -1.80 3.53
N LEU A 32 4.29 -0.98 2.64
CA LEU A 32 3.71 -1.39 1.37
C LEU A 32 4.86 -1.61 0.39
N GLU A 33 5.40 -2.83 0.35
CA GLU A 33 6.35 -3.21 -0.68
C GLU A 33 5.57 -3.58 -1.95
N ILE A 34 5.57 -2.67 -2.93
CA ILE A 34 5.03 -2.91 -4.27
C ILE A 34 6.13 -3.60 -5.08
N TRP A 35 5.96 -4.89 -5.34
CA TRP A 35 6.87 -5.68 -6.20
C TRP A 35 6.51 -5.48 -7.67
N GLU A 36 7.50 -5.62 -8.57
CA GLU A 36 7.25 -5.65 -10.02
C GLU A 36 6.10 -6.63 -10.32
N GLU A 37 5.15 -6.20 -11.14
CA GLU A 37 3.85 -6.85 -11.47
C GLU A 37 2.63 -6.49 -10.59
N GLY A 38 2.74 -5.57 -9.63
CA GLY A 38 1.58 -5.07 -8.88
C GLY A 38 1.14 -5.98 -7.73
N ILE A 39 2.02 -6.90 -7.32
CA ILE A 39 1.89 -7.69 -6.10
C ILE A 39 2.41 -6.85 -4.93
N SER A 40 1.62 -6.76 -3.87
CA SER A 40 1.97 -6.05 -2.64
C SER A 40 1.73 -6.92 -1.41
N THR A 41 2.48 -6.64 -0.36
CA THR A 41 2.29 -7.23 0.96
C THR A 41 1.52 -6.26 1.84
N LEU A 42 0.54 -6.76 2.58
CA LEU A 42 -0.30 -5.97 3.47
C LEU A 42 -0.47 -6.68 4.80
N SER A 43 -0.11 -6.01 5.89
CA SER A 43 -0.25 -6.50 7.27
C SER A 43 -1.20 -5.61 8.06
N GLY A 44 -2.05 -6.20 8.88
CA GLY A 44 -2.98 -5.44 9.71
C GLY A 44 -3.88 -6.30 10.58
N ILE A 45 -4.85 -5.65 11.21
CA ILE A 45 -5.86 -6.31 12.05
C ILE A 45 -7.16 -6.41 11.28
N ILE A 46 -7.79 -7.59 11.31
CA ILE A 46 -9.10 -7.79 10.69
C ILE A 46 -10.16 -7.05 11.52
N THR A 47 -10.85 -6.09 10.89
CA THR A 47 -11.89 -5.29 11.54
C THR A 47 -13.30 -5.66 11.08
N ASN A 48 -13.42 -6.35 9.93
CA ASN A 48 -14.70 -6.87 9.48
C ASN A 48 -14.51 -8.11 8.61
N VAL A 49 -15.47 -9.03 8.67
CA VAL A 49 -15.51 -10.23 7.81
C VAL A 49 -16.89 -10.37 7.16
N VAL A 50 -16.92 -10.47 5.84
CA VAL A 50 -18.11 -10.78 5.04
C VAL A 50 -17.89 -12.13 4.37
N GLN A 51 -18.74 -13.10 4.73
CA GLN A 51 -18.69 -14.44 4.14
C GLN A 51 -19.21 -14.42 2.70
N GLU A 52 -18.49 -15.08 1.80
CA GLU A 52 -18.88 -15.31 0.42
C GLU A 52 -18.96 -16.81 0.12
N LYS A 53 -19.44 -17.18 -1.07
CA LYS A 53 -19.63 -18.58 -1.46
C LYS A 53 -18.33 -19.40 -1.42
N ASP A 54 -17.27 -18.87 -2.00
CA ASP A 54 -15.98 -19.57 -2.20
C ASP A 54 -14.84 -18.93 -1.40
N GLY A 55 -15.18 -18.12 -0.39
CA GLY A 55 -14.20 -17.25 0.27
C GLY A 55 -14.80 -16.28 1.29
N GLN A 56 -14.02 -15.26 1.61
CA GLN A 56 -14.37 -14.14 2.48
C GLN A 56 -13.83 -12.85 1.88
N THR A 57 -14.61 -11.77 1.97
CA THR A 57 -14.09 -10.41 1.85
C THR A 57 -13.89 -9.89 3.26
N ILE A 58 -12.68 -9.47 3.59
CA ILE A 58 -12.36 -8.90 4.90
C ILE A 58 -11.92 -7.45 4.80
N THR A 59 -12.20 -6.68 5.84
CA THR A 59 -11.60 -5.35 6.03
C THR A 59 -10.40 -5.49 6.93
N LEU A 60 -9.24 -5.08 6.44
CA LEU A 60 -7.98 -5.10 7.16
C LEU A 60 -7.55 -3.67 7.46
N LYS A 61 -7.46 -3.33 8.74
CA LYS A 61 -6.90 -2.05 9.19
C LYS A 61 -5.39 -2.19 9.30
N ALA A 62 -4.67 -1.55 8.39
CA ALA A 62 -3.21 -1.56 8.39
C ALA A 62 -2.65 -0.52 9.37
N LYS A 63 -1.32 -0.51 9.55
CA LYS A 63 -0.62 0.35 10.50
C LYS A 63 -0.65 1.84 10.12
N ASP A 64 -0.85 2.16 8.84
CA ASP A 64 -1.12 3.51 8.33
C ASP A 64 -2.49 4.06 8.77
N GLY A 65 -3.34 3.21 9.37
CA GLY A 65 -4.71 3.55 9.74
C GLY A 65 -5.70 3.45 8.59
N ILE A 66 -5.26 3.06 7.39
CA ILE A 66 -6.08 2.88 6.20
C ILE A 66 -6.74 1.50 6.25
N ASP A 67 -8.01 1.47 5.87
CA ASP A 67 -8.78 0.24 5.73
C ASP A 67 -8.67 -0.28 4.30
N TYR A 68 -8.29 -1.55 4.18
CA TYR A 68 -8.15 -2.26 2.90
C TYR A 68 -9.17 -3.39 2.81
N SER A 69 -9.79 -3.54 1.65
CA SER A 69 -10.70 -4.65 1.36
C SER A 69 -9.92 -5.82 0.75
N CYS A 70 -9.73 -6.89 1.50
CA CYS A 70 -9.00 -8.07 1.05
C CYS A 70 -9.98 -9.17 0.63
N VAL A 71 -9.94 -9.56 -0.64
CA VAL A 71 -10.78 -10.64 -1.18
C VAL A 71 -9.98 -11.93 -1.17
N ILE A 72 -10.38 -12.85 -0.31
CA ILE A 72 -9.74 -14.16 -0.14
C ILE A 72 -10.72 -15.21 -0.64
N SER A 73 -10.32 -15.98 -1.64
CA SER A 73 -11.11 -17.11 -2.11
C SER A 73 -10.20 -18.25 -2.55
N ILE A 74 -10.72 -19.47 -2.45
CA ILE A 74 -10.04 -20.68 -2.92
C ILE A 74 -9.50 -20.50 -4.37
N PRO A 75 -10.28 -20.01 -5.35
CA PRO A 75 -9.76 -19.78 -6.70
C PRO A 75 -8.71 -18.68 -6.78
N ASN A 76 -8.77 -17.64 -5.92
CA ASN A 76 -7.78 -16.57 -5.92
C ASN A 76 -6.41 -17.03 -5.36
N LEU A 77 -6.43 -17.91 -4.36
CA LEU A 77 -5.22 -18.49 -3.77
C LEU A 77 -4.50 -19.49 -4.71
N GLY A 78 -5.22 -20.10 -5.65
CA GLY A 78 -4.63 -20.99 -6.65
C GLY A 78 -3.81 -22.11 -6.01
N LYS A 79 -2.51 -22.20 -6.30
CA LYS A 79 -1.61 -23.20 -5.70
C LYS A 79 -1.54 -23.17 -4.17
N ASN A 80 -1.89 -22.03 -3.56
CA ASN A 80 -1.89 -21.81 -2.12
C ASN A 80 -3.27 -22.08 -1.48
N HIS A 81 -4.20 -22.75 -2.17
CA HIS A 81 -5.57 -22.94 -1.69
C HIS A 81 -5.66 -23.61 -0.31
N GLU A 82 -4.68 -24.43 0.08
CA GLU A 82 -4.60 -25.06 1.42
C GLU A 82 -4.38 -24.05 2.56
N GLN A 83 -3.98 -22.82 2.25
CA GLN A 83 -3.87 -21.73 3.23
C GLN A 83 -5.24 -21.14 3.58
N TYR A 84 -6.28 -21.45 2.80
CA TYR A 84 -7.62 -20.97 3.11
C TYR A 84 -8.11 -21.55 4.43
N ARG A 85 -8.56 -20.68 5.30
CA ARG A 85 -9.32 -20.98 6.51
C ARG A 85 -10.35 -19.88 6.72
N GLU A 86 -11.27 -20.11 7.65
CA GLU A 86 -12.10 -19.02 8.14
C GLU A 86 -11.25 -18.04 8.94
N PHE A 87 -11.22 -16.78 8.51
CA PHE A 87 -10.60 -15.68 9.22
C PHE A 87 -11.61 -15.00 10.13
N ARG A 88 -11.13 -14.39 11.22
CA ARG A 88 -11.97 -13.79 12.25
C ARG A 88 -11.55 -12.37 12.57
N GLU A 89 -12.52 -11.55 12.96
CA GLU A 89 -12.25 -10.20 13.46
C GLU A 89 -11.31 -10.24 14.68
N GLY A 90 -10.40 -9.27 14.75
CA GLY A 90 -9.38 -9.16 15.79
C GLY A 90 -8.08 -9.93 15.51
N GLU A 91 -8.04 -10.79 14.49
CA GLU A 91 -6.81 -11.47 14.10
C GLU A 91 -5.83 -10.48 13.45
N ASN A 92 -4.54 -10.60 13.79
CA ASN A 92 -3.46 -9.89 13.10
C ASN A 92 -2.86 -10.83 12.05
N ILE A 93 -2.86 -10.37 10.80
CA ILE A 93 -2.52 -11.21 9.65
C ILE A 93 -1.78 -10.42 8.60
N THR A 94 -1.01 -11.14 7.78
CA THR A 94 -0.34 -10.59 6.61
C THR A 94 -0.79 -11.33 5.36
N PHE A 95 -1.16 -10.58 4.34
CA PHE A 95 -1.50 -11.09 3.02
C PHE A 95 -0.50 -10.61 1.98
N ARG A 96 -0.34 -11.40 0.93
CA ARG A 96 0.33 -10.99 -0.30
C ARG A 96 -0.62 -11.18 -1.47
N GLY A 97 -0.72 -10.18 -2.34
CA GLY A 97 -1.66 -10.21 -3.45
C GLY A 97 -1.63 -8.96 -4.31
N ASN A 98 -2.51 -8.91 -5.30
CA ASN A 98 -2.58 -7.76 -6.20
C ASN A 98 -3.37 -6.64 -5.53
N LEU A 99 -2.72 -5.51 -5.28
CA LEU A 99 -3.37 -4.32 -4.72
C LEU A 99 -3.85 -3.42 -5.87
N SER A 100 -5.13 -3.08 -5.84
CA SER A 100 -5.73 -2.12 -6.77
C SER A 100 -5.77 -0.72 -6.16
N ASN A 101 -5.93 0.31 -7.01
CA ASN A 101 -5.96 1.73 -6.62
C ASN A 101 -7.08 2.11 -5.63
N ASN A 102 -8.06 1.22 -5.39
CA ASN A 102 -9.19 1.46 -4.47
C ASN A 102 -8.99 0.76 -3.11
N ASN A 103 -7.74 0.55 -2.69
CA ASN A 103 -7.38 -0.19 -1.48
C ASN A 103 -8.00 -1.59 -1.40
N ARG A 104 -8.30 -2.19 -2.57
CA ARG A 104 -8.83 -3.55 -2.66
C ARG A 104 -7.72 -4.48 -3.10
N MET A 105 -7.43 -5.49 -2.28
CA MET A 105 -6.44 -6.52 -2.54
C MET A 105 -7.13 -7.83 -2.96
N THR A 106 -6.68 -8.43 -4.06
CA THR A 106 -6.96 -9.82 -4.38
C THR A 106 -5.86 -10.69 -3.79
N VAL A 107 -6.19 -11.44 -2.73
CA VAL A 107 -5.20 -12.22 -1.98
C VAL A 107 -4.76 -13.43 -2.80
N ARG A 108 -3.43 -13.62 -2.88
CA ARG A 108 -2.78 -14.75 -3.56
C ARG A 108 -2.08 -15.67 -2.57
N GLU A 109 -1.75 -15.16 -1.39
CA GLU A 109 -1.04 -15.91 -0.35
C GLU A 109 -1.28 -15.30 1.03
N VAL A 110 -1.31 -16.16 2.03
CA VAL A 110 -1.44 -15.83 3.44
C VAL A 110 -0.09 -16.06 4.11
N LEU A 111 0.50 -15.00 4.65
CA LEU A 111 1.80 -15.03 5.31
C LEU A 111 1.58 -15.10 6.83
N GLU A 112 1.17 -16.28 7.32
CA GLU A 112 1.11 -16.58 8.74
C GLU A 112 2.43 -17.22 9.19
N ASN A 113 3.05 -16.69 10.25
CA ASN A 113 4.13 -17.38 10.94
C ASN A 113 3.51 -18.58 11.69
N ARG A 114 3.65 -19.78 11.14
CA ARG A 114 3.31 -21.05 11.81
C ARG A 114 4.44 -21.51 12.72
#